data_AF-A0A2W6PI51-F1
#
_entry.id   AF-A0A2W6PI51-F1
#
_cell.length_a   1.000
_cell.length_b   1.000
_cell.length_c   1.000
_cell.angle_alpha   90.00
_cell.angle_beta   90.00
_cell.angle_gamma   90.00
#
_symmetry.space_group_name_H-M   'P 1'
#
loop_
_entity.id
_entity.type
_entity.pdbx_description
1 polymer ?
#
loop_
_entity_poly.entity_id
_entity_poly.type
_entity_poly.pdbx_seq_one_letter_code
_entity_poly.pdbx_strand_id
1 'polypeptide(L)' 'MKNSKAILQVPGTMKIISAEIPVPKEDEVLIKVEYVGICGSDVHGFESGPFIPPKDPNQEIGLGHECAGTVVA' A
#
# COMPACT_ATOMS: atom_id res chain seq x y z
N MET A 1 12.94 -9.96 9.20
CA MET A 1 11.62 -10.13 8.55
C MET A 1 11.74 -9.68 7.11
N LYS A 2 10.96 -10.23 6.19
CA LYS A 2 10.84 -9.71 4.81
C LYS A 2 9.60 -8.83 4.75
N ASN A 3 9.69 -7.69 4.09
CA ASN A 3 8.55 -6.81 3.86
C ASN A 3 8.39 -6.57 2.34
N SER A 4 7.15 -6.41 1.90
CA SER A 4 6.80 -6.17 0.51
C SER A 4 5.59 -5.27 0.41
N LYS A 5 5.50 -4.49 -0.67
CA LYS A 5 4.40 -3.58 -0.95
C LYS A 5 3.86 -3.80 -2.36
N ALA A 6 2.55 -3.65 -2.51
CA ALA A 6 1.85 -3.71 -3.79
C ALA A 6 1.71 -2.28 -4.35
N ILE A 7 2.42 -1.99 -5.44
CA ILE A 7 2.48 -0.66 -6.06
C ILE A 7 1.85 -0.70 -7.44
N LEU A 8 0.94 0.22 -7.72
CA LEU A 8 0.45 0.49 -9.06
C LEU A 8 1.56 1.21 -9.87
N GLN A 9 2.00 0.60 -10.97
CA GLN A 9 2.98 1.23 -11.86
C GLN A 9 2.29 2.11 -12.90
N VAL A 10 1.27 1.54 -13.54
CA VAL A 10 0.38 2.17 -14.51
C VAL A 10 -0.98 1.47 -14.41
N PRO A 11 -2.08 2.09 -14.88
CA PRO A 11 -3.37 1.40 -14.95
C PRO A 11 -3.25 0.02 -15.63
N GLY A 12 -3.81 -1.00 -14.99
CA GLY A 12 -3.74 -2.41 -15.39
C GLY A 12 -2.46 -3.15 -14.99
N THR A 13 -1.48 -2.49 -14.36
CA THR A 13 -0.21 -3.12 -13.96
C THR A 13 0.20 -2.73 -12.54
N MET A 14 0.09 -3.69 -11.62
CA MET A 14 0.65 -3.60 -10.27
C MET A 14 1.87 -4.50 -10.14
N LYS A 15 2.81 -4.13 -9.26
CA LYS A 15 3.93 -4.98 -8.87
C LYS A 15 4.02 -5.10 -7.37
N ILE A 16 4.35 -6.32 -6.93
CA ILE A 16 4.80 -6.56 -5.57
C ILE A 16 6.31 -6.38 -5.57
N ILE A 17 6.79 -5.44 -4.77
CA ILE A 17 8.22 -5.15 -4.63
C ILE A 17 8.65 -5.25 -3.18
N SER A 18 9.92 -5.57 -2.94
CA SER A 18 10.50 -5.56 -1.59
C SER A 18 10.44 -4.14 -1.01
N ALA A 19 10.18 -4.07 0.29
CA ALA A 19 10.20 -2.83 1.04
C ALA A 19 11.07 -3.00 2.30
N GLU A 20 11.60 -1.89 2.80
CA GLU A 20 12.16 -1.86 4.14
C GLU A 20 11.04 -1.98 5.18
N ILE A 21 11.39 -2.48 6.37
CA ILE A 21 10.45 -2.48 7.49
C ILE A 21 10.48 -1.07 8.09
N PRO A 22 9.35 -0.36 8.18
CA PRO A 22 9.33 0.96 8.76
C PRO A 22 9.64 0.90 10.26
N VAL A 23 10.33 1.94 10.75
CA VAL A 23 10.58 2.13 12.18
C VAL A 23 9.54 3.13 12.68
N PRO A 24 8.64 2.76 13.62
CA PRO A 24 7.62 3.67 14.11
C PRO A 24 8.24 4.83 14.90
N LYS A 25 7.65 6.02 14.79
CA LYS A 25 7.91 7.15 15.68
C LYS A 25 7.25 6.95 17.05
N GLU A 26 7.44 7.90 17.96
CA GLU A 26 6.92 7.86 19.33
C GLU A 26 5.38 7.70 19.41
N ASP A 27 4.66 8.20 18.41
CA ASP A 27 3.20 8.21 18.31
C ASP A 27 2.63 7.25 17.26
N GLU A 28 3.45 6.34 16.73
CA GLU A 28 3.08 5.37 15.71
C GLU A 28 3.22 3.93 16.24
N VAL A 29 2.57 2.98 15.56
CA VAL A 29 2.75 1.55 15.82
C VAL A 29 3.16 0.83 14.54
N LEU A 30 3.99 -0.19 14.67
CA LEU A 30 4.31 -1.11 13.59
C LEU A 30 3.31 -2.26 13.58
N ILE A 31 2.58 -2.41 12.48
CA ILE A 31 1.61 -3.49 12.29
C ILE A 31 2.19 -4.54 11.33
N LYS A 32 2.26 -5.80 11.78
CA LYS A 32 2.42 -6.94 10.88
C LYS A 32 1.07 -7.23 10.24
N VAL A 33 0.88 -6.74 9.01
CA VAL A 33 -0.34 -6.94 8.23
C VAL A 33 -0.51 -8.43 7.92
N GLU A 34 -1.70 -8.97 8.20
CA GLU A 34 -2.04 -10.38 7.95
C GLU A 34 -3.09 -10.50 6.84
N TYR A 35 -4.05 -9.57 6.80
CA TYR A 35 -5.10 -9.51 5.76
C TYR A 35 -5.34 -8.09 5.28
N VAL A 36 -5.67 -7.95 4.00
CA VAL A 36 -6.12 -6.70 3.38
C VAL A 36 -7.33 -7.01 2.49
N GLY A 37 -8.47 -6.40 2.78
CA GLY A 37 -9.66 -6.41 1.92
C GLY A 37 -9.44 -5.59 0.65
N ILE A 38 -10.21 -5.91 -0.39
CA ILE A 38 -10.21 -5.18 -1.66
C ILE A 38 -11.55 -4.46 -1.79
N CYS A 39 -11.50 -3.14 -1.89
CA CYS A 39 -12.65 -2.30 -2.15
C CYS A 39 -12.76 -1.96 -3.65
N GLY A 40 -13.94 -1.53 -4.09
CA GLY A 40 -14.14 -1.07 -5.48
C GLY A 40 -13.24 0.11 -5.86
N SER A 41 -12.81 0.93 -4.89
CA SER A 41 -11.84 2.01 -5.12
C SER A 41 -10.44 1.49 -5.43
N ASP A 42 -10.02 0.35 -4.88
CA ASP A 42 -8.76 -0.30 -5.25
C ASP A 42 -8.83 -0.85 -6.67
N VAL A 43 -9.97 -1.44 -7.06
CA VAL A 43 -10.23 -1.92 -8.43
C VAL A 43 -10.20 -0.77 -9.42
N HIS A 44 -10.92 0.32 -9.14
CA HIS A 44 -10.86 1.53 -9.97
C HIS A 44 -9.44 2.08 -10.03
N GLY A 45 -8.74 2.15 -8.89
CA GLY A 45 -7.34 2.56 -8.81
C GLY A 45 -6.45 1.74 -9.74
N PHE A 46 -6.62 0.43 -9.74
CA PHE A 46 -5.92 -0.48 -10.64
C PHE A 46 -6.28 -0.26 -12.11
N GLU A 47 -7.56 -0.18 -12.46
CA GLU A 47 -8.00 -0.13 -13.87
C GLU A 47 -7.81 1.25 -14.53
N SER A 48 -7.99 2.33 -13.77
CA SER A 48 -8.08 3.70 -14.31
C SER A 48 -7.07 4.66 -13.69
N GLY A 49 -6.30 4.22 -12.70
CA GLY A 49 -5.42 5.09 -11.91
C GLY A 49 -6.13 5.72 -10.71
N PRO A 50 -5.39 6.45 -9.88
CA PRO A 50 -5.92 7.03 -8.65
C PRO A 50 -7.01 8.06 -8.93
N PHE A 51 -8.07 8.06 -8.13
CA PHE A 51 -9.13 9.08 -8.19
C PHE A 51 -8.57 10.50 -7.99
N ILE A 52 -7.59 10.62 -7.10
CA ILE A 52 -6.87 11.87 -6.84
C ILE A 52 -5.47 11.70 -7.43
N PRO A 53 -5.14 12.39 -8.54
CA PRO A 53 -3.80 12.33 -9.11
C PRO A 53 -2.75 12.78 -8.08
N PRO A 54 -1.60 12.10 -7.99
CA PRO A 54 -0.54 12.50 -7.08
C PRO A 54 0.02 13.86 -7.50
N LYS A 55 0.38 14.69 -6.51
CA LYS A 55 1.03 15.98 -6.78
C LYS A 55 2.46 15.82 -7.28
N ASP A 56 3.14 14.79 -6.79
CA ASP A 56 4.46 14.37 -7.25
C ASP A 56 4.30 13.22 -8.26
N PRO A 57 4.74 13.36 -9.52
CA PRO A 57 4.66 12.30 -10.52
C PRO A 57 5.47 11.05 -10.16
N ASN A 58 6.42 11.13 -9.22
CA ASN A 58 7.21 10.00 -8.76
C ASN A 58 6.64 9.33 -7.50
N GLN A 59 5.52 9.84 -6.97
CA GLN A 59 4.88 9.25 -5.81
C GLN A 59 4.41 7.83 -6.13
N GLU A 60 4.89 6.85 -5.37
CA GLU A 60 4.37 5.50 -5.45
C GLU A 60 2.92 5.44 -5.00
N ILE A 61 2.10 4.68 -5.74
CA ILE A 61 0.69 4.50 -5.41
C ILE A 61 0.49 3.09 -4.87
N GLY A 62 0.37 3.00 -3.55
CA GLY A 62 -0.03 1.76 -2.87
C GLY A 62 -1.50 1.44 -3.12
N LEU A 63 -1.82 0.15 -3.23
CA LEU A 63 -3.19 -0.36 -3.23
C LEU A 63 -3.51 -1.03 -1.89
N GLY A 64 -4.79 -1.00 -1.50
CA GLY A 64 -5.28 -1.60 -0.27
C GLY A 64 -5.32 -0.61 0.89
N HIS A 65 -6.49 -0.49 1.51
CA HIS A 65 -6.74 0.40 2.65
C HIS A 65 -7.65 -0.24 3.71
N GLU A 66 -8.04 -1.50 3.52
CA GLU A 66 -8.89 -2.26 4.43
C GLU A 66 -8.07 -3.36 5.12
N CYS A 67 -7.09 -2.97 5.95
CA CYS A 67 -6.13 -3.90 6.54
C CYS A 67 -6.43 -4.29 7.98
N ALA A 68 -6.02 -5.51 8.35
CA ALA A 68 -5.96 -6.00 9.72
C ALA A 68 -4.65 -6.75 9.97
N GLY A 69 -4.14 -6.64 11.18
CA GLY A 69 -2.86 -7.23 11.56
C GLY A 69 -2.60 -7.19 13.06
N THR A 70 -1.39 -7.59 13.44
CA THR A 70 -0.94 -7.60 14.84
C THR A 70 0.08 -6.48 15.07
N VAL A 71 -0.05 -5.74 16.17
CA VAL A 71 0.96 -4.75 16.59
C VAL A 71 2.23 -5.47 17.04
N VAL A 72 3.39 -5.05 16.53
CA VAL A 72 4.69 -5.70 16.79
C VAL A 72 5.77 -4.74 17.30
N ALA A 73 5.57 -3.42 17.21
CA ALA A 73 6.38 -2.39 17.85
C ALA A 73 5.56 -1.11 18.02
#